data_AF-A0A0F9FRW3-F1
#
_entry.id   AF-A0A0F9FRW3-F1
#
_cell.length_a   1.000
_cell.length_b   1.000
_cell.length_c   1.000
_cell.angle_alpha   90.00
_cell.angle_beta   90.00
_cell.angle_gamma   90.00
#
_symmetry.space_group_name_H-M   'P 1'
#
loop_
_entity.id
_entity.type
_entity.pdbx_description
1 polymer ?
#
loop_
_entity_poly.entity_id
_entity_poly.type
_entity_poly.pdbx_seq_one_letter_code
_entity_poly.pdbx_strand_id
1 'polypeptide(L)'
;AVMLFGQKVEPGGSYDLMTIPYISESDIQHSLLKGTLRNKLSNGEITVTDSNINLTQYSPEFTAFLQKAGINVGLSPVGAAGVTNITGLSQLNDAVIPNGTAVSVADMQSAFMLNTTSTATVDGTNIVATLSGTGRWIRNFSKNALWGIQYSWYVDSVNGDDGNDGATSGTALATMAECERRMTGNVYRSQVTINVLNDVNEHDVMIGGKHPQFMWVQGIQTTIATGTFTAITDWDHDPSDGYVAAGRFTDSALSGDWSVAGPGGTSLIDKKIVLTDGPDEGAFAYIIEDTGSPKEAYISPWLPFASVTEALPTPGTGYKVVDMPNIYGTVTIQNSNYMVFLGNLIMHGTPAEWWQSMEATGNFAIFGCIFAGDGTTQNGPTVGPARVSGFYNCYFLEGLAAYNARVEIWGGAFKKLGIHHLDKSILWVLGPMVMFNTTQAINLSPRYGSHIFIAGSKGSIGVINIGSNTSGAVIYLRDFCTLRCTGPMYSIGGSTGVGLFLESGAGAIWGPLSSDANTKFYFESATDFSIGGTTKTIAEIGTGGFVEPSNGAKVVNSP
;
A
#
# COMPACT_ATOMS: atom_id res chain seq x y z
N ALA A 1 45.20 -37.79 -33.65
CA ALA A 1 44.22 -37.77 -32.54
C ALA A 1 44.29 -36.43 -31.84
N VAL A 2 43.15 -35.91 -31.39
CA VAL A 2 43.05 -34.65 -30.67
C VAL A 2 42.57 -34.94 -29.25
N MET A 3 43.15 -34.25 -28.26
CA MET A 3 42.70 -34.35 -26.85
C MET A 3 41.68 -33.24 -26.57
N LEU A 4 40.48 -33.61 -26.14
CA LEU A 4 39.40 -32.71 -25.73
C LEU A 4 39.02 -33.04 -24.29
N PHE A 5 39.26 -32.12 -23.34
CA PHE A 5 39.01 -32.34 -21.91
C PHE A 5 39.59 -33.66 -21.36
N GLY A 6 40.78 -34.06 -21.83
CA GLY A 6 41.42 -35.32 -21.43
C GLY A 6 40.91 -36.56 -22.18
N GLN A 7 39.88 -36.45 -23.02
CA GLN A 7 39.41 -37.53 -23.88
C GLN A 7 40.13 -37.50 -25.24
N LYS A 8 40.62 -38.66 -25.68
CA LYS A 8 41.26 -38.83 -26.99
C LYS A 8 40.20 -39.05 -28.07
N VAL A 9 40.18 -38.20 -29.09
CA VAL A 9 39.34 -38.34 -30.29
C VAL A 9 40.25 -38.69 -31.47
N GLU A 10 40.02 -39.86 -32.08
CA GLU A 10 40.78 -40.30 -33.25
C GLU A 10 40.41 -39.50 -34.51
N PRO A 11 41.31 -39.37 -35.50
CA PRO A 11 40.97 -38.70 -36.76
C PRO A 11 39.73 -39.30 -37.42
N GLY A 12 38.74 -38.46 -37.74
CA GLY A 12 37.45 -38.87 -38.30
C GLY A 12 36.44 -39.40 -37.26
N GLY A 13 36.81 -39.50 -35.99
CA GLY A 13 35.89 -39.86 -34.90
C GLY A 13 35.03 -38.68 -34.43
N SER A 14 33.91 -38.98 -33.79
CA SER A 14 33.04 -38.01 -33.09
C SER A 14 32.88 -38.39 -31.62
N TYR A 15 32.68 -37.41 -30.75
CA TYR A 15 32.53 -37.61 -29.30
C TYR A 15 31.62 -36.54 -28.70
N ASP A 16 30.69 -36.95 -27.84
CA ASP A 16 29.81 -36.03 -27.11
C ASP A 16 30.52 -35.52 -25.84
N LEU A 17 30.81 -34.23 -25.81
CA LEU A 17 31.54 -33.59 -24.71
C LEU A 17 30.77 -33.62 -23.38
N MET A 18 29.44 -33.71 -23.41
CA MET A 18 28.61 -33.80 -22.20
C MET A 18 28.67 -35.18 -21.54
N THR A 19 29.21 -36.19 -22.24
CA THR A 19 29.41 -37.54 -21.68
C THR A 19 30.73 -37.68 -20.92
N ILE A 20 31.62 -36.68 -20.99
CA ILE A 20 32.89 -36.69 -20.26
C ILE A 20 32.60 -36.43 -18.77
N PRO A 21 33.01 -37.33 -17.86
CA PRO A 21 32.80 -37.13 -16.42
C PRO A 21 33.37 -35.80 -15.95
N TYR A 22 32.60 -35.09 -15.12
CA TYR A 22 32.93 -33.80 -14.51
C TYR A 22 33.04 -32.61 -15.47
N ILE A 23 32.68 -32.78 -16.74
CA ILE A 23 32.56 -31.65 -17.68
C ILE A 23 31.12 -31.18 -17.70
N SER A 24 30.91 -29.95 -17.23
CA SER A 24 29.61 -29.28 -17.29
C SER A 24 29.48 -28.44 -18.56
N GLU A 25 28.25 -28.05 -18.89
CA GLU A 25 27.97 -27.13 -19.99
C GLU A 25 28.77 -25.81 -19.83
N SER A 26 28.91 -25.31 -18.60
CA SER A 26 29.69 -24.11 -18.28
C SER A 26 31.17 -24.27 -18.64
N ASP A 27 31.76 -25.46 -18.47
CA ASP A 27 33.16 -25.72 -18.81
C ASP A 27 33.36 -25.69 -20.33
N ILE A 28 32.39 -26.25 -21.08
CA ILE A 28 32.38 -26.22 -22.54
C ILE A 28 32.23 -24.78 -23.04
N GLN A 29 31.29 -24.01 -22.49
CA GLN A 29 31.10 -22.59 -22.81
C GLN A 29 32.39 -21.79 -22.56
N HIS A 30 33.03 -21.98 -21.40
CA HIS A 30 34.26 -21.28 -21.07
C HIS A 30 35.42 -21.64 -22.02
N SER A 31 35.53 -22.92 -22.41
CA SER A 31 36.56 -23.40 -23.33
C SER A 31 36.32 -22.93 -24.77
N LEU A 32 35.06 -22.78 -25.18
CA LEU A 32 34.68 -22.15 -26.46
C LEU A 32 35.01 -20.66 -26.46
N LEU A 33 34.88 -19.97 -25.32
CA LEU A 33 35.15 -18.52 -25.22
C LEU A 33 36.63 -18.17 -25.30
N LYS A 34 37.46 -18.87 -24.53
CA LYS A 34 38.87 -18.50 -24.35
C LYS A 34 39.81 -19.67 -24.11
N GLY A 35 39.36 -20.89 -24.34
CA GLY A 35 40.11 -22.10 -24.02
C GLY A 35 40.48 -22.94 -25.24
N THR A 36 40.75 -24.21 -24.95
CA THR A 36 41.30 -25.18 -25.91
C THR A 36 40.35 -25.45 -27.08
N LEU A 37 39.04 -25.49 -26.84
CA LEU A 37 38.06 -25.72 -27.92
C LEU A 37 38.10 -24.61 -28.96
N ARG A 38 38.18 -23.35 -28.53
CA ARG A 38 38.28 -22.20 -29.44
C ARG A 38 39.45 -22.32 -30.39
N ASN A 39 40.63 -22.60 -29.85
CA ASN A 39 41.87 -22.70 -30.63
C ASN A 39 41.80 -23.86 -31.63
N LYS A 40 41.28 -25.01 -31.19
CA LYS A 40 41.16 -26.20 -32.05
C LYS A 40 40.16 -26.02 -33.18
N LEU A 41 39.02 -25.39 -32.92
CA LEU A 41 38.04 -25.01 -33.95
C LEU A 41 38.63 -23.97 -34.92
N SER A 42 39.35 -22.97 -34.39
CA SER A 42 39.97 -21.91 -35.21
C SER A 42 41.05 -22.46 -36.14
N ASN A 43 41.80 -23.47 -35.69
CA ASN A 43 42.84 -24.14 -36.49
C ASN A 43 42.30 -25.23 -37.43
N GLY A 44 41.00 -25.54 -37.36
CA GLY A 44 40.39 -26.64 -38.12
C GLY A 44 40.83 -28.04 -37.65
N GLU A 45 41.34 -28.17 -36.42
CA GLU A 45 41.70 -29.48 -35.84
C GLU A 45 40.47 -30.33 -35.50
N ILE A 46 39.34 -29.67 -35.20
CA ILE A 46 38.04 -30.26 -34.90
C ILE A 46 36.95 -29.45 -35.59
N THR A 47 35.79 -30.06 -35.78
CA THR A 47 34.56 -29.42 -36.29
C THR A 47 33.40 -29.82 -35.40
N VAL A 48 32.44 -28.91 -35.18
CA VAL A 48 31.21 -29.27 -34.46
C VAL A 48 30.22 -29.89 -35.43
N THR A 49 29.77 -31.11 -35.15
CA THR A 49 28.77 -31.81 -35.96
C THR A 49 27.34 -31.49 -35.53
N ASP A 50 27.12 -31.29 -34.22
CA ASP A 50 25.84 -30.88 -33.63
C ASP A 50 26.09 -30.20 -32.27
N SER A 51 25.18 -29.33 -31.83
CA SER A 51 25.25 -28.67 -30.53
C SER A 51 23.88 -28.15 -30.09
N ASN A 52 23.54 -28.38 -28.83
CA ASN A 52 22.36 -27.82 -28.15
C ASN A 52 22.73 -26.92 -26.96
N ILE A 53 23.99 -26.47 -26.90
CA ILE A 53 24.49 -25.63 -25.80
C ILE A 53 23.88 -24.23 -25.91
N ASN A 54 23.44 -23.67 -24.79
CA ASN A 54 22.85 -22.34 -24.76
C ASN A 54 23.94 -21.26 -24.75
N LEU A 55 24.08 -20.51 -25.85
CA LEU A 55 25.18 -19.56 -26.09
C LEU A 55 24.69 -18.10 -26.16
N THR A 56 23.58 -17.77 -25.47
CA THR A 56 22.80 -16.52 -25.58
C THR A 56 23.48 -15.20 -25.16
N GLN A 57 24.79 -15.14 -24.93
CA GLN A 57 25.46 -13.96 -24.34
C GLN A 57 26.72 -13.47 -25.06
N TYR A 58 26.88 -13.67 -26.36
CA TYR A 58 28.17 -13.37 -27.00
C TYR A 58 28.19 -12.22 -28.00
N SER A 59 29.38 -11.59 -28.09
CA SER A 59 29.64 -10.46 -28.98
C SER A 59 29.48 -10.86 -30.46
N PRO A 60 29.21 -9.90 -31.36
CA PRO A 60 29.06 -10.18 -32.79
C PRO A 60 30.22 -10.97 -33.40
N GLU A 61 31.46 -10.68 -32.97
CA GLU A 61 32.67 -11.38 -33.44
C GLU A 61 32.70 -12.84 -33.00
N PHE A 62 32.22 -13.13 -31.79
CA PHE A 62 32.20 -14.48 -31.26
C PHE A 62 31.08 -15.32 -31.87
N THR A 63 29.91 -14.72 -32.08
CA THR A 63 28.82 -15.39 -32.79
C THR A 63 29.23 -15.72 -34.23
N ALA A 64 29.94 -14.82 -34.93
CA ALA A 64 30.48 -15.10 -36.26
C ALA A 64 31.52 -16.24 -36.23
N PHE A 65 32.35 -16.31 -35.18
CA PHE A 65 33.25 -17.43 -34.96
C PHE A 65 32.50 -18.76 -34.78
N LEU A 66 31.47 -18.80 -33.95
CA LEU A 66 30.70 -20.01 -33.67
C LEU A 66 29.92 -20.51 -34.90
N GLN A 67 29.34 -19.61 -35.69
CA GLN A 67 28.71 -19.93 -36.97
C GLN A 67 29.71 -20.53 -37.95
N LYS A 68 30.90 -19.94 -38.07
CA LYS A 68 31.99 -20.49 -38.90
C LYS A 68 32.47 -21.87 -38.42
N ALA A 69 32.38 -22.13 -37.11
CA ALA A 69 32.73 -23.40 -36.48
C ALA A 69 31.65 -24.49 -36.64
N GLY A 70 30.51 -24.19 -37.28
CA GLY A 70 29.42 -25.14 -37.54
C GLY A 70 28.35 -25.21 -36.44
N ILE A 71 28.44 -24.37 -35.40
CA ILE A 71 27.43 -24.27 -34.35
C ILE A 71 26.33 -23.35 -34.86
N ASN A 72 25.16 -23.88 -35.23
CA ASN A 72 24.06 -23.10 -35.81
C ASN A 72 22.79 -23.09 -34.94
N VAL A 73 22.75 -23.89 -33.87
CA VAL A 73 21.65 -24.01 -32.91
C VAL A 73 22.12 -23.43 -31.58
N GLY A 74 21.26 -22.66 -30.89
CA GLY A 74 21.61 -22.00 -29.62
C GLY A 74 22.42 -20.70 -29.76
N LEU A 75 22.78 -20.29 -30.97
CA LEU A 75 23.32 -18.96 -31.25
C LEU A 75 22.17 -17.96 -31.42
N SER A 76 22.26 -16.80 -30.77
CA SER A 76 21.56 -15.62 -31.29
C SER A 76 22.20 -15.31 -32.65
N PRO A 77 21.46 -15.29 -33.78
CA PRO A 77 22.05 -15.01 -35.09
C PRO A 77 22.90 -13.73 -35.04
N VAL A 78 24.06 -13.72 -35.71
CA VAL A 78 24.76 -12.44 -36.00
C VAL A 78 23.77 -11.56 -36.78
N GLY A 79 23.18 -10.59 -36.10
CA GLY A 79 22.12 -9.74 -36.68
C GLY A 79 20.69 -10.01 -36.19
N ALA A 80 20.43 -10.95 -35.28
CA ALA A 80 19.29 -10.82 -34.38
C ALA A 80 19.65 -9.76 -33.32
N ALA A 81 19.93 -8.54 -33.81
CA ALA A 81 19.93 -7.36 -33.00
C ALA A 81 18.63 -7.42 -32.20
N GLY A 82 18.73 -7.27 -30.87
CA GLY A 82 17.52 -7.05 -30.09
C GLY A 82 16.68 -6.01 -30.82
N VAL A 83 15.39 -6.25 -30.92
CA VAL A 83 14.48 -5.26 -31.48
C VAL A 83 14.39 -4.11 -30.50
N THR A 84 14.21 -2.89 -30.99
CA THR A 84 14.13 -1.71 -30.11
C THR A 84 12.99 -1.87 -29.10
N ASN A 85 11.80 -2.21 -29.58
CA ASN A 85 10.57 -2.27 -28.80
C ASN A 85 9.68 -3.47 -29.19
N ILE A 86 8.55 -3.59 -28.50
CA ILE A 86 7.55 -4.64 -28.73
C ILE A 86 6.95 -4.58 -30.14
N THR A 87 6.76 -3.38 -30.69
CA THR A 87 6.33 -3.23 -32.09
C THR A 87 7.33 -3.90 -33.02
N GLY A 88 8.62 -3.61 -32.89
CA GLY A 88 9.67 -4.29 -33.66
C GLY A 88 9.66 -5.81 -33.48
N LEU A 89 9.39 -6.31 -32.26
CA LEU A 89 9.28 -7.75 -31.98
C LEU A 89 8.16 -8.41 -32.78
N SER A 90 6.98 -7.79 -32.78
CA SER A 90 5.80 -8.28 -33.50
C SER A 90 5.97 -8.32 -35.02
N GLN A 91 6.92 -7.56 -35.57
CA GLN A 91 7.20 -7.51 -37.01
C GLN A 91 8.27 -8.52 -37.45
N LEU A 92 8.87 -9.28 -36.53
CA LEU A 92 9.84 -10.31 -36.89
C LEU A 92 9.14 -11.46 -37.63
N ASN A 93 9.69 -11.84 -38.79
CA ASN A 93 9.20 -12.97 -39.58
C ASN A 93 9.44 -14.29 -38.84
N ASP A 94 8.45 -14.75 -38.09
CA ASP A 94 8.51 -15.95 -37.28
C ASP A 94 8.55 -17.25 -38.10
N ALA A 95 8.21 -17.22 -39.40
CA ALA A 95 8.25 -18.40 -40.25
C ALA A 95 9.67 -18.90 -40.55
N VAL A 96 10.68 -18.04 -40.39
CA VAL A 96 12.11 -18.38 -40.60
C VAL A 96 12.89 -18.50 -39.29
N ILE A 97 12.24 -18.24 -38.14
CA ILE A 97 12.88 -18.29 -36.83
C ILE A 97 12.50 -19.62 -36.17
N PRO A 98 13.49 -20.45 -35.75
CA PRO A 98 13.19 -21.70 -35.06
C PRO A 98 12.37 -21.48 -33.78
N ASN A 99 11.41 -22.37 -33.51
CA ASN A 99 10.67 -22.38 -32.25
C ASN A 99 11.63 -22.45 -31.05
N GLY A 100 11.36 -21.70 -29.99
CA GLY A 100 12.23 -21.59 -28.81
C GLY A 100 13.35 -20.54 -28.92
N THR A 101 13.51 -19.88 -30.07
CA THR A 101 14.50 -18.79 -30.22
C THR A 101 14.16 -17.62 -29.31
N ALA A 102 15.16 -17.12 -28.57
CA ALA A 102 15.03 -15.92 -27.74
C ALA A 102 15.51 -14.66 -28.47
N VAL A 103 14.73 -13.58 -28.39
CA VAL A 103 15.05 -12.26 -28.92
C VAL A 103 14.98 -11.24 -27.78
N SER A 104 15.99 -10.37 -27.66
CA SER A 104 15.96 -9.28 -26.69
C SER A 104 15.14 -8.10 -27.22
N VAL A 105 14.38 -7.45 -26.35
CA VAL A 105 13.72 -6.18 -26.61
C VAL A 105 14.43 -5.11 -25.78
N ALA A 106 15.06 -4.15 -26.44
CA ALA A 106 15.99 -3.21 -25.82
C ALA A 106 15.30 -2.31 -24.76
N ASP A 107 14.18 -1.69 -25.14
CA ASP A 107 13.46 -0.76 -24.24
C ASP A 107 12.92 -1.49 -23.00
N MET A 108 12.51 -2.74 -23.17
CA MET A 108 12.05 -3.61 -22.08
C MET A 108 13.17 -4.22 -21.22
N GLN A 109 14.42 -4.16 -21.69
CA GLN A 109 15.59 -4.85 -21.09
C GLN A 109 15.32 -6.32 -20.73
N SER A 110 14.55 -7.00 -21.57
CA SER A 110 14.08 -8.37 -21.37
C SER A 110 14.25 -9.22 -22.64
N ALA A 111 14.27 -10.54 -22.48
CA ALA A 111 14.23 -11.48 -23.58
C ALA A 111 12.83 -12.05 -23.77
N PHE A 112 12.47 -12.38 -25.02
CA PHE A 112 11.22 -13.01 -25.40
C PHE A 112 11.51 -14.27 -26.19
N MET A 113 10.89 -15.39 -25.82
CA MET A 113 11.06 -16.68 -26.46
C MET A 113 9.92 -16.92 -27.45
N LEU A 114 10.25 -17.25 -28.69
CA LEU A 114 9.27 -17.64 -29.69
C LEU A 114 8.64 -18.98 -29.32
N ASN A 115 7.31 -19.04 -29.28
CA ASN A 115 6.53 -20.26 -29.24
C ASN A 115 5.52 -20.27 -30.40
N THR A 116 5.85 -20.98 -31.47
CA THR A 116 5.06 -21.01 -32.72
C THR A 116 3.71 -21.73 -32.57
N THR A 117 3.51 -22.49 -31.50
CA THR A 117 2.26 -23.22 -31.22
C THR A 117 1.44 -22.60 -30.09
N SER A 118 1.94 -21.55 -29.43
CA SER A 118 1.24 -20.93 -28.30
C SER A 118 -0.01 -20.18 -28.79
N THR A 119 -1.12 -20.42 -28.11
CA THR A 119 -2.38 -19.68 -28.30
C THR A 119 -2.68 -18.73 -27.15
N ALA A 120 -1.68 -18.43 -26.30
CA ALA A 120 -1.86 -17.51 -25.18
C ALA A 120 -2.40 -16.16 -25.65
N THR A 121 -3.27 -15.54 -24.86
CA THR A 121 -3.84 -14.23 -25.18
C THR A 121 -2.73 -13.19 -25.24
N VAL A 122 -2.72 -12.38 -26.29
CA VAL A 122 -1.78 -11.27 -26.46
C VAL A 122 -2.17 -10.17 -25.47
N ASP A 123 -1.24 -9.76 -24.62
CA ASP A 123 -1.42 -8.68 -23.64
C ASP A 123 -0.57 -7.44 -23.98
N GLY A 124 0.27 -7.52 -25.02
CA GLY A 124 1.10 -6.42 -25.47
C GLY A 124 2.35 -6.16 -24.63
N THR A 125 2.60 -6.93 -23.56
CA THR A 125 3.75 -6.74 -22.67
C THR A 125 4.48 -8.05 -22.38
N ASN A 126 3.78 -9.09 -21.91
CA ASN A 126 4.36 -10.40 -21.60
C ASN A 126 4.16 -11.41 -22.74
N ILE A 127 3.06 -11.29 -23.47
CA ILE A 127 2.70 -12.11 -24.61
C ILE A 127 2.48 -11.19 -25.81
N VAL A 128 3.40 -11.26 -26.77
CA VAL A 128 3.36 -10.44 -27.98
C VAL A 128 3.01 -11.32 -29.17
N ALA A 129 2.15 -10.81 -30.05
CA ALA A 129 1.81 -11.50 -31.29
C ALA A 129 3.05 -11.68 -32.17
N THR A 130 3.15 -12.81 -32.84
CA THR A 130 4.10 -12.99 -33.95
C THR A 130 3.55 -12.36 -35.23
N LEU A 131 4.40 -12.12 -36.24
CA LEU A 131 3.99 -11.53 -37.51
C LEU A 131 2.93 -12.39 -38.23
N SER A 132 3.05 -13.72 -38.14
CA SER A 132 2.07 -14.66 -38.71
C SER A 132 0.71 -14.66 -37.99
N GLY A 133 0.63 -14.09 -36.78
CA GLY A 133 -0.52 -14.17 -35.89
C GLY A 133 -0.75 -15.55 -35.24
N THR A 134 -0.01 -16.58 -35.66
CA THR A 134 -0.24 -17.97 -35.21
C THR A 134 0.51 -18.28 -33.92
N GLY A 135 1.80 -17.89 -33.81
CA GLY A 135 2.62 -18.09 -32.61
C GLY A 135 2.60 -16.90 -31.63
N ARG A 136 3.34 -17.03 -30.52
CA ARG A 136 3.56 -15.96 -29.54
C ARG A 136 5.03 -15.77 -29.22
N TRP A 137 5.41 -14.53 -28.96
CA TRP A 137 6.61 -14.19 -28.22
C TRP A 137 6.26 -14.13 -26.73
N ILE A 138 6.88 -15.00 -25.94
CA ILE A 138 6.61 -15.13 -24.50
C ILE A 138 7.79 -14.53 -23.75
N ARG A 139 7.54 -13.52 -22.93
CA ARG A 139 8.57 -12.83 -22.15
C ARG A 139 9.21 -13.77 -21.13
N ASN A 140 10.54 -13.70 -21.03
CA ASN A 140 11.30 -14.38 -19.99
C ASN A 140 11.34 -13.50 -18.74
N PHE A 141 10.79 -13.99 -17.63
CA PHE A 141 10.75 -13.31 -16.33
C PHE A 141 12.06 -13.40 -15.52
N SER A 142 13.19 -13.58 -16.20
CA SER A 142 14.49 -13.55 -15.55
C SER A 142 14.75 -12.15 -14.97
N LYS A 143 15.20 -12.12 -13.72
CA LYS A 143 15.56 -10.86 -13.05
C LYS A 143 16.64 -10.11 -13.85
N ASN A 144 16.51 -8.79 -13.92
CA ASN A 144 17.53 -7.92 -14.49
C ASN A 144 18.11 -7.04 -13.37
N ALA A 145 19.41 -7.15 -13.14
CA ALA A 145 20.12 -6.43 -12.08
C ALA A 145 20.14 -4.91 -12.31
N LEU A 146 19.93 -4.44 -13.54
CA LEU A 146 19.78 -3.02 -13.87
C LEU A 146 18.65 -2.37 -13.06
N TRP A 147 17.52 -3.06 -12.89
CA TRP A 147 16.39 -2.51 -12.15
C TRP A 147 16.66 -2.37 -10.65
N GLY A 148 17.61 -3.14 -10.11
CA GLY A 148 18.03 -3.07 -8.70
C GLY A 148 18.83 -1.81 -8.33
N ILE A 149 19.22 -0.98 -9.31
CA ILE A 149 19.89 0.31 -9.09
C ILE A 149 18.99 1.51 -9.39
N GLN A 150 17.73 1.30 -9.77
CA GLN A 150 16.75 2.36 -9.99
C GLN A 150 15.90 2.59 -8.74
N TYR A 151 16.08 3.74 -8.11
CA TYR A 151 15.46 4.08 -6.83
C TYR A 151 14.22 4.96 -6.96
N SER A 152 13.89 5.41 -8.18
CA SER A 152 12.70 6.19 -8.46
C SER A 152 11.95 5.57 -9.62
N TRP A 153 10.66 5.38 -9.41
CA TRP A 153 9.73 4.81 -10.37
C TRP A 153 8.55 5.77 -10.56
N TYR A 154 8.03 5.84 -11.77
CA TYR A 154 6.85 6.60 -12.13
C TYR A 154 5.87 5.68 -12.86
N VAL A 155 4.62 5.69 -12.42
CA VAL A 155 3.52 4.92 -13.00
C VAL A 155 2.42 5.90 -13.42
N ASP A 156 2.03 5.84 -14.69
CA ASP A 156 0.99 6.66 -15.31
C ASP A 156 0.14 5.78 -16.22
N SER A 157 -1.04 5.40 -15.76
CA SER A 157 -1.97 4.55 -16.51
C SER A 157 -2.58 5.21 -17.74
N VAL A 158 -2.46 6.53 -17.88
CA VAL A 158 -3.08 7.31 -18.97
C VAL A 158 -2.07 7.58 -20.08
N ASN A 159 -0.86 8.04 -19.73
CA ASN A 159 0.16 8.45 -20.69
C ASN A 159 1.44 7.60 -20.66
N GLY A 160 1.54 6.64 -19.74
CA GLY A 160 2.69 5.77 -19.61
C GLY A 160 2.76 4.72 -20.72
N ASP A 161 3.93 4.08 -20.82
CA ASP A 161 4.18 2.93 -21.69
C ASP A 161 5.06 1.95 -20.91
N ASP A 162 4.68 0.68 -20.85
CA ASP A 162 5.47 -0.35 -20.17
C ASP A 162 6.80 -0.65 -20.85
N GLY A 163 7.00 -0.17 -22.08
CA GLY A 163 8.29 -0.08 -22.77
C GLY A 163 9.24 0.98 -22.19
N ASN A 164 8.73 1.99 -21.48
CA ASN A 164 9.57 3.03 -20.88
C ASN A 164 10.43 2.49 -19.74
N ASP A 165 11.43 3.25 -19.28
CA ASP A 165 12.29 2.88 -18.15
C ASP A 165 11.64 3.11 -16.77
N GLY A 166 10.60 3.94 -16.69
CA GLY A 166 9.94 4.32 -15.44
C GLY A 166 10.73 5.32 -14.61
N ALA A 167 11.81 5.91 -15.13
CA ALA A 167 12.74 6.72 -14.33
C ALA A 167 12.28 8.16 -14.09
N THR A 168 11.39 8.68 -14.94
CA THR A 168 10.85 10.05 -14.86
C THR A 168 9.36 10.06 -15.16
N SER A 169 8.66 11.16 -14.85
CA SER A 169 7.25 11.31 -15.23
C SER A 169 7.02 11.31 -16.75
N GLY A 170 8.00 11.75 -17.55
CA GLY A 170 7.92 11.70 -19.02
C GLY A 170 8.22 10.33 -19.62
N THR A 171 8.77 9.41 -18.83
CA THR A 171 9.05 8.01 -19.20
C THR A 171 8.40 7.05 -18.20
N ALA A 172 7.21 7.41 -17.73
CA ALA A 172 6.47 6.59 -16.76
C ALA A 172 6.05 5.25 -17.37
N LEU A 173 6.00 4.21 -16.53
CA LEU A 173 5.40 2.92 -16.88
C LEU A 173 3.89 3.07 -16.97
N ALA A 174 3.25 2.31 -17.86
CA ALA A 174 1.79 2.31 -17.95
C ALA A 174 1.17 1.59 -16.76
N THR A 175 1.82 0.52 -16.28
CA THR A 175 1.25 -0.36 -15.27
C THR A 175 2.10 -0.50 -14.01
N MET A 176 1.42 -0.70 -12.88
CA MET A 176 2.03 -1.05 -11.61
C MET A 176 2.57 -2.49 -11.64
N ALA A 177 1.92 -3.39 -12.38
CA ALA A 177 2.39 -4.75 -12.62
C ALA A 177 3.78 -4.79 -13.30
N GLU A 178 4.03 -3.93 -14.29
CA GLU A 178 5.37 -3.85 -14.89
C GLU A 178 6.41 -3.27 -13.92
N CYS A 179 6.01 -2.26 -13.12
CA CYS A 179 6.86 -1.72 -12.06
C CYS A 179 7.26 -2.83 -11.06
N GLU A 180 6.28 -3.57 -10.55
CA GLU A 180 6.49 -4.67 -9.63
C GLU A 180 7.37 -5.76 -10.23
N ARG A 181 7.13 -6.16 -11.49
CA ARG A 181 7.92 -7.18 -12.18
C ARG A 181 9.40 -6.78 -12.25
N ARG A 182 9.70 -5.51 -12.55
CA ARG A 182 11.08 -5.00 -12.60
C ARG A 182 11.74 -4.99 -11.22
N MET A 183 10.96 -4.75 -10.18
CA MET A 183 11.44 -4.71 -8.79
C MET A 183 11.61 -6.10 -8.16
N THR A 184 10.77 -7.05 -8.56
CA THR A 184 10.73 -8.38 -7.96
C THR A 184 12.03 -9.16 -8.20
N GLY A 185 12.55 -9.76 -7.12
CA GLY A 185 13.80 -10.52 -7.15
C GLY A 185 15.09 -9.67 -7.09
N ASN A 186 14.97 -8.34 -7.15
CA ASN A 186 16.09 -7.42 -6.95
C ASN A 186 16.28 -7.06 -5.46
N VAL A 187 17.50 -6.67 -5.11
CA VAL A 187 17.88 -6.20 -3.77
C VAL A 187 18.27 -4.73 -3.87
N TYR A 188 17.50 -3.85 -3.24
CA TYR A 188 17.69 -2.41 -3.30
C TYR A 188 18.52 -1.93 -2.11
N ARG A 189 19.65 -1.25 -2.37
CA ARG A 189 20.55 -0.79 -1.29
C ARG A 189 20.23 0.61 -0.78
N SER A 190 19.21 1.24 -1.33
CA SER A 190 18.75 2.59 -0.99
C SER A 190 17.22 2.60 -0.94
N GLN A 191 16.64 3.66 -0.38
CA GLN A 191 15.21 3.91 -0.40
C GLN A 191 14.69 3.93 -1.85
N VAL A 192 13.61 3.20 -2.12
CA VAL A 192 12.91 3.21 -3.41
C VAL A 192 11.64 4.05 -3.28
N THR A 193 11.35 4.88 -4.27
CA THR A 193 10.10 5.67 -4.35
C THR A 193 9.36 5.37 -5.64
N ILE A 194 8.10 4.97 -5.54
CA ILE A 194 7.17 4.80 -6.66
C ILE A 194 6.18 5.96 -6.62
N ASN A 195 6.11 6.73 -7.71
CA ASN A 195 5.22 7.86 -7.88
C ASN A 195 4.08 7.45 -8.80
N VAL A 196 2.86 7.43 -8.29
CA VAL A 196 1.63 7.13 -9.03
C VAL A 196 1.06 8.46 -9.51
N LEU A 197 1.00 8.67 -10.83
CA LEU A 197 0.57 9.94 -11.42
C LEU A 197 -0.94 10.00 -11.68
N ASN A 198 -1.55 8.86 -11.98
CA ASN A 198 -2.97 8.72 -12.33
C ASN A 198 -3.53 7.42 -11.72
N ASP A 199 -4.85 7.24 -11.83
CA ASP A 199 -5.56 6.08 -11.29
C ASP A 199 -5.04 4.75 -11.85
N VAL A 200 -4.67 3.82 -10.97
CA VAL A 200 -4.23 2.47 -11.31
C VAL A 200 -5.44 1.54 -11.28
N ASN A 201 -5.90 1.13 -12.46
CA ASN A 201 -7.00 0.17 -12.63
C ASN A 201 -6.46 -1.25 -12.86
N GLU A 202 -5.65 -1.73 -11.92
CA GLU A 202 -5.07 -3.08 -11.93
C GLU A 202 -5.47 -3.80 -10.66
N HIS A 203 -5.96 -5.03 -10.79
CA HIS A 203 -6.27 -5.85 -9.64
C HIS A 203 -4.98 -6.44 -9.03
N ASP A 204 -4.97 -6.62 -7.71
CA ASP A 204 -3.91 -7.29 -6.95
C ASP A 204 -2.52 -6.66 -7.07
N VAL A 205 -2.43 -5.34 -6.85
CA VAL A 205 -1.15 -4.65 -6.76
C VAL A 205 -0.34 -5.20 -5.59
N MET A 206 0.72 -5.95 -5.89
CA MET A 206 1.64 -6.46 -4.88
C MET A 206 2.88 -5.56 -4.79
N ILE A 207 3.19 -5.11 -3.58
CA ILE A 207 4.37 -4.27 -3.34
C ILE A 207 5.56 -5.18 -3.03
N GLY A 208 6.15 -5.72 -4.11
CA GLY A 208 7.24 -6.70 -4.08
C GLY A 208 8.67 -6.14 -3.96
N GLY A 209 9.63 -7.04 -3.76
CA GLY A 209 11.07 -6.75 -3.71
C GLY A 209 11.73 -7.03 -2.35
N LYS A 210 13.06 -6.98 -2.30
CA LYS A 210 13.81 -7.08 -1.03
C LYS A 210 14.48 -5.76 -0.74
N HIS A 211 13.93 -5.05 0.24
CA HIS A 211 14.36 -3.70 0.62
C HIS A 211 14.96 -3.76 2.04
N PRO A 212 16.30 -3.77 2.19
CA PRO A 212 16.95 -3.56 3.49
C PRO A 212 16.65 -2.18 4.10
N GLN A 213 16.18 -1.23 3.29
CA GLN A 213 15.67 0.07 3.74
C GLN A 213 14.15 0.16 3.49
N PHE A 214 13.64 1.38 3.40
CA PHE A 214 12.22 1.66 3.20
C PHE A 214 11.86 1.73 1.71
N MET A 215 10.62 1.34 1.38
CA MET A 215 10.00 1.68 0.10
C MET A 215 8.92 2.72 0.34
N TRP A 216 8.80 3.69 -0.56
CA TRP A 216 7.74 4.68 -0.59
C TRP A 216 6.88 4.48 -1.84
N VAL A 217 5.56 4.39 -1.69
CA VAL A 217 4.60 4.45 -2.81
C VAL A 217 3.69 5.63 -2.56
N GLN A 218 3.66 6.58 -3.48
CA GLN A 218 2.88 7.80 -3.30
C GLN A 218 2.10 8.21 -4.51
N GLY A 219 0.88 8.69 -4.28
CA GLY A 219 0.12 9.40 -5.29
C GLY A 219 0.58 10.85 -5.43
N ILE A 220 0.64 11.34 -6.66
CA ILE A 220 0.84 12.75 -6.97
C ILE A 220 -0.50 13.46 -6.92
N GLN A 221 -0.63 14.39 -5.99
CA GLN A 221 -1.85 15.15 -5.76
C GLN A 221 -2.12 16.15 -6.89
N THR A 222 -3.39 16.26 -7.30
CA THR A 222 -3.85 17.32 -8.21
C THR A 222 -4.73 18.29 -7.44
N THR A 223 -4.46 19.59 -7.53
CA THR A 223 -5.30 20.61 -6.88
C THR A 223 -6.59 20.79 -7.66
N ILE A 224 -7.74 20.61 -6.99
CA ILE A 224 -9.07 20.72 -7.60
C ILE A 224 -9.87 21.92 -7.10
N ALA A 225 -9.51 22.48 -5.94
CA ALA A 225 -10.07 23.73 -5.44
C ALA A 225 -9.06 24.45 -4.54
N THR A 226 -9.22 25.76 -4.40
CA THR A 226 -8.46 26.60 -3.46
C THR A 226 -9.39 27.59 -2.80
N GLY A 227 -9.10 28.00 -1.58
CA GLY A 227 -9.92 28.98 -0.89
C GLY A 227 -9.26 29.52 0.37
N THR A 228 -10.06 30.17 1.20
CA THR A 228 -9.63 30.74 2.47
C THR A 228 -10.73 30.60 3.50
N PHE A 229 -10.39 30.10 4.68
CA PHE A 229 -11.40 29.91 5.71
C PHE A 229 -11.97 31.24 6.18
N THR A 230 -13.29 31.38 6.14
CA THR A 230 -14.02 32.51 6.72
C THR A 230 -14.28 32.28 8.22
N ALA A 231 -14.52 31.02 8.61
CA ALA A 231 -14.70 30.62 9.99
C ALA A 231 -14.16 29.20 10.19
N ILE A 232 -13.66 28.92 11.39
CA ILE A 232 -13.17 27.60 11.81
C ILE A 232 -13.63 27.38 13.24
N THR A 233 -14.05 26.16 13.55
CA THR A 233 -14.18 25.66 14.91
C THR A 233 -13.31 24.43 14.99
N ASP A 234 -12.28 24.49 15.83
CA ASP A 234 -11.36 23.39 16.03
C ASP A 234 -12.06 22.22 16.74
N TRP A 235 -11.43 21.05 16.70
CA TRP A 235 -11.84 19.94 17.52
C TRP A 235 -11.64 20.27 18.98
N ASP A 236 -12.72 20.24 19.74
CA ASP A 236 -12.61 20.32 21.18
C ASP A 236 -12.37 18.91 21.74
N HIS A 237 -11.14 18.65 22.11
CA HIS A 237 -10.72 17.41 22.76
C HIS A 237 -10.75 17.51 24.30
N ASP A 238 -11.07 18.68 24.85
CA ASP A 238 -11.08 18.97 26.29
C ASP A 238 -12.40 19.61 26.74
N PRO A 239 -13.43 18.80 26.99
CA PRO A 239 -14.71 19.29 27.48
C PRO A 239 -14.70 19.59 28.99
N SER A 240 -13.55 19.90 29.59
CA SER A 240 -13.50 20.41 30.96
C SER A 240 -14.28 21.72 31.13
N ASP A 241 -14.59 22.41 30.02
CA ASP A 241 -15.49 23.56 29.96
C ASP A 241 -16.98 23.21 29.78
N GLY A 242 -17.31 21.92 29.63
CA GLY A 242 -18.67 21.41 29.48
C GLY A 242 -19.18 21.31 28.04
N TYR A 243 -18.32 21.52 27.04
CA TYR A 243 -18.67 21.46 25.63
C TYR A 243 -17.73 20.54 24.85
N VAL A 244 -18.27 19.71 23.95
CA VAL A 244 -17.46 19.01 22.93
C VAL A 244 -17.94 19.52 21.57
N ALA A 245 -17.03 20.08 20.79
CA ALA A 245 -17.31 20.60 19.46
C ALA A 245 -16.74 19.68 18.37
N ALA A 246 -17.56 19.39 17.37
CA ALA A 246 -17.10 18.80 16.13
C ALA A 246 -16.27 19.83 15.35
N GLY A 247 -15.14 19.40 14.79
CA GLY A 247 -14.37 20.23 13.87
C GLY A 247 -15.24 20.63 12.68
N ARG A 248 -15.33 21.93 12.41
CA ARG A 248 -16.07 22.50 11.27
C ARG A 248 -15.38 23.73 10.72
N PHE A 249 -15.67 24.05 9.47
CA PHE A 249 -15.15 25.24 8.83
C PHE A 249 -16.10 25.76 7.76
N THR A 250 -15.95 27.04 7.41
CA THR A 250 -16.76 27.72 6.41
C THR A 250 -15.85 28.46 5.43
N ASP A 251 -16.14 28.34 4.13
CA ASP A 251 -15.62 29.26 3.11
C ASP A 251 -16.81 29.98 2.46
N SER A 252 -17.02 31.24 2.83
CA SER A 252 -18.12 32.04 2.30
C SER A 252 -17.99 32.39 0.80
N ALA A 253 -16.78 32.30 0.24
CA ALA A 253 -16.48 32.56 -1.17
C ALA A 253 -16.67 31.33 -2.06
N LEU A 254 -16.86 30.14 -1.49
CA LEU A 254 -17.10 28.90 -2.25
C LEU A 254 -18.33 29.04 -3.17
N SER A 255 -18.30 28.46 -4.38
CA SER A 255 -19.37 28.64 -5.37
C SER A 255 -20.71 27.97 -5.02
N GLY A 256 -20.71 27.07 -4.03
CA GLY A 256 -21.86 26.33 -3.53
C GLY A 256 -21.48 25.59 -2.24
N ASP A 257 -22.32 24.64 -1.81
CA ASP A 257 -21.99 23.74 -0.69
C ASP A 257 -20.89 22.75 -1.08
N TRP A 258 -20.24 22.13 -0.10
CA TRP A 258 -19.06 21.30 -0.35
C TRP A 258 -19.37 20.07 -1.19
N SER A 259 -20.61 19.56 -1.14
CA SER A 259 -21.11 18.50 -2.02
C SER A 259 -21.20 18.86 -3.51
N VAL A 260 -21.09 20.13 -3.90
CA VAL A 260 -21.24 20.59 -5.30
C VAL A 260 -20.23 21.67 -5.72
N ALA A 261 -19.29 22.03 -4.84
CA ALA A 261 -18.36 23.14 -5.08
C ALA A 261 -17.12 22.80 -5.92
N GLY A 262 -16.93 21.53 -6.30
CA GLY A 262 -15.79 21.10 -7.09
C GLY A 262 -15.91 21.43 -8.58
N PRO A 263 -14.82 21.25 -9.36
CA PRO A 263 -14.83 21.47 -10.80
C PRO A 263 -15.98 20.72 -11.49
N GLY A 264 -16.75 21.44 -12.30
CA GLY A 264 -17.91 20.86 -13.00
C GLY A 264 -19.09 20.50 -12.09
N GLY A 265 -19.16 21.04 -10.87
CA GLY A 265 -20.21 20.72 -9.89
C GLY A 265 -19.97 19.41 -9.15
N THR A 266 -18.72 18.94 -9.10
CA THR A 266 -18.35 17.70 -8.39
C THR A 266 -18.29 17.92 -6.88
N SER A 267 -18.39 16.82 -6.12
CA SER A 267 -18.29 16.87 -4.67
C SER A 267 -16.84 17.03 -4.19
N LEU A 268 -16.64 17.91 -3.21
CA LEU A 268 -15.42 18.03 -2.43
C LEU A 268 -15.50 17.24 -1.11
N ILE A 269 -16.64 16.60 -0.83
CA ILE A 269 -16.77 15.67 0.30
C ILE A 269 -15.91 14.43 0.05
N ASP A 270 -15.39 13.86 1.13
CA ASP A 270 -14.47 12.72 1.14
C ASP A 270 -13.15 13.04 0.39
N LYS A 271 -12.78 14.32 0.29
CA LYS A 271 -11.50 14.78 -0.28
C LYS A 271 -10.55 15.29 0.80
N LYS A 272 -9.26 15.23 0.47
CA LYS A 272 -8.18 15.78 1.29
C LYS A 272 -8.07 17.28 1.09
N ILE A 273 -8.02 18.03 2.19
CA ILE A 273 -7.79 19.47 2.22
C ILE A 273 -6.45 19.74 2.92
N VAL A 274 -5.66 20.66 2.38
CA VAL A 274 -4.29 20.95 2.80
C VAL A 274 -4.12 22.45 3.01
N LEU A 275 -3.54 22.84 4.14
CA LEU A 275 -3.22 24.25 4.43
C LEU A 275 -2.08 24.72 3.51
N THR A 276 -2.21 25.92 2.94
CA THR A 276 -1.25 26.48 1.97
C THR A 276 -0.47 27.68 2.48
N ASP A 277 -0.75 28.15 3.69
CA ASP A 277 -0.03 29.23 4.35
C ASP A 277 -0.10 29.09 5.89
N GLY A 278 0.52 30.04 6.58
CA GLY A 278 0.55 30.10 8.04
C GLY A 278 1.61 29.18 8.67
N PRO A 279 1.65 29.11 10.02
CA PRO A 279 2.63 28.30 10.75
C PRO A 279 2.43 26.78 10.55
N ASP A 280 1.23 26.37 10.13
CA ASP A 280 0.84 24.97 9.94
C ASP A 280 0.74 24.59 8.44
N GLU A 281 1.40 25.33 7.54
CA GLU A 281 1.44 25.02 6.11
C GLU A 281 1.80 23.54 5.87
N GLY A 282 1.01 22.86 5.02
CA GLY A 282 1.17 21.44 4.72
C GLY A 282 0.46 20.48 5.69
N ALA A 283 -0.07 20.96 6.82
CA ALA A 283 -1.03 20.17 7.59
C ALA A 283 -2.29 19.91 6.75
N PHE A 284 -2.93 18.77 7.00
CA PHE A 284 -4.07 18.35 6.19
C PHE A 284 -5.14 17.67 7.03
N ALA A 285 -6.35 17.63 6.46
CA ALA A 285 -7.52 16.98 7.01
C ALA A 285 -8.40 16.44 5.86
N TYR A 286 -9.55 15.86 6.20
CA TYR A 286 -10.54 15.34 5.27
C TYR A 286 -11.89 16.00 5.48
N ILE A 287 -12.52 16.41 4.37
CA ILE A 287 -13.86 17.01 4.35
C ILE A 287 -14.87 15.88 4.50
N ILE A 288 -15.52 15.79 5.65
CA ILE A 288 -16.32 14.61 6.02
C ILE A 288 -17.73 14.68 5.45
N GLU A 289 -18.46 15.77 5.70
CA GLU A 289 -19.85 15.94 5.27
C GLU A 289 -20.25 17.41 5.38
N ASP A 290 -21.23 17.85 4.59
CA ASP A 290 -21.87 19.16 4.78
C ASP A 290 -22.60 19.20 6.14
N THR A 291 -22.61 20.35 6.81
CA THR A 291 -23.34 20.49 8.09
C THR A 291 -24.84 20.75 7.91
N GLY A 292 -25.25 21.05 6.67
CA GLY A 292 -26.57 21.59 6.34
C GLY A 292 -26.65 23.12 6.43
N SER A 293 -25.66 23.77 7.03
CA SER A 293 -25.46 25.22 6.89
C SER A 293 -24.74 25.53 5.57
N PRO A 294 -25.09 26.63 4.87
CA PRO A 294 -24.47 26.94 3.59
C PRO A 294 -22.96 27.06 3.68
N LYS A 295 -22.25 26.32 2.83
CA LYS A 295 -20.78 26.35 2.68
C LYS A 295 -19.99 25.98 3.94
N GLU A 296 -20.63 25.28 4.87
CA GLU A 296 -20.00 24.76 6.08
C GLU A 296 -19.92 23.23 6.02
N ALA A 297 -18.76 22.68 6.38
CA ALA A 297 -18.54 21.23 6.40
C ALA A 297 -17.88 20.79 7.72
N TYR A 298 -18.18 19.56 8.11
CA TYR A 298 -17.43 18.81 9.12
C TYR A 298 -16.06 18.41 8.56
N ILE A 299 -15.04 18.46 9.41
CA ILE A 299 -13.65 18.17 9.04
C ILE A 299 -13.01 17.20 10.02
N SER A 300 -12.13 16.31 9.55
CA SER A 300 -11.26 15.54 10.44
C SER A 300 -10.25 16.44 11.18
N PRO A 301 -9.55 15.93 12.21
CA PRO A 301 -8.44 16.66 12.82
C PRO A 301 -7.37 17.07 11.80
N TRP A 302 -6.76 18.24 12.02
CA TRP A 302 -5.69 18.76 11.17
C TRP A 302 -4.35 18.23 11.63
N LEU A 303 -3.68 17.40 10.83
CA LEU A 303 -2.39 16.84 11.23
C LEU A 303 -1.30 17.13 10.18
N PRO A 304 -0.10 17.55 10.62
CA PRO A 304 1.08 17.56 9.77
C PRO A 304 1.50 16.14 9.39
N PHE A 305 2.15 16.00 8.23
CA PHE A 305 2.52 14.69 7.64
C PHE A 305 3.30 13.74 8.57
N ALA A 306 4.10 14.27 9.50
CA ALA A 306 4.93 13.47 10.42
C ALA A 306 4.69 13.83 11.90
N SER A 307 3.52 14.36 12.24
CA SER A 307 3.19 14.78 13.60
C SER A 307 1.80 14.28 14.00
N VAL A 308 1.63 14.07 15.31
CA VAL A 308 0.32 13.82 15.95
C VAL A 308 -0.16 15.00 16.78
N THR A 309 0.56 16.11 16.72
CA THR A 309 0.06 17.37 17.28
C THR A 309 -0.86 17.99 16.24
N GLU A 310 -2.10 18.23 16.65
CA GLU A 310 -3.09 18.90 15.82
C GLU A 310 -2.65 20.32 15.49
N ALA A 311 -2.80 20.69 14.22
CA ALA A 311 -2.65 22.05 13.73
C ALA A 311 -3.94 22.83 13.98
N LEU A 312 -3.84 24.13 14.27
CA LEU A 312 -4.99 24.96 14.64
C LEU A 312 -5.11 26.11 13.64
N PRO A 313 -5.65 25.85 12.43
CA PRO A 313 -5.82 26.90 11.44
C PRO A 313 -6.76 27.99 11.97
N THR A 314 -6.61 29.20 11.45
CA THR A 314 -7.42 30.35 11.88
C THR A 314 -8.23 30.90 10.71
N PRO A 315 -9.31 31.67 10.95
CA PRO A 315 -9.96 32.44 9.88
C PRO A 315 -8.93 33.26 9.10
N GLY A 316 -8.95 33.17 7.77
CA GLY A 316 -7.96 33.78 6.88
C GLY A 316 -6.85 32.84 6.42
N THR A 317 -6.70 31.64 7.01
CA THR A 317 -5.75 30.63 6.53
C THR A 317 -6.19 30.10 5.16
N GLY A 318 -5.25 30.10 4.21
CA GLY A 318 -5.43 29.58 2.85
C GLY A 318 -5.39 28.05 2.81
N TYR A 319 -6.18 27.48 1.90
CA TYR A 319 -6.21 26.04 1.70
C TYR A 319 -6.28 25.66 0.21
N LYS A 320 -5.95 24.40 -0.05
CA LYS A 320 -6.26 23.70 -1.30
C LYS A 320 -6.94 22.36 -1.03
N VAL A 321 -7.91 21.99 -1.85
CA VAL A 321 -8.47 20.65 -1.90
C VAL A 321 -7.78 19.89 -3.01
N VAL A 322 -7.34 18.68 -2.71
CA VAL A 322 -6.59 17.85 -3.65
C VAL A 322 -7.34 16.56 -3.98
N ASP A 323 -7.23 16.16 -5.24
CA ASP A 323 -7.52 14.80 -5.67
C ASP A 323 -6.27 13.95 -5.61
N MET A 324 -6.45 12.65 -5.39
CA MET A 324 -5.38 11.68 -5.21
C MET A 324 -5.61 10.49 -6.13
N PRO A 325 -4.55 9.91 -6.72
CA PRO A 325 -4.66 8.72 -7.55
C PRO A 325 -5.35 7.58 -6.81
N ASN A 326 -6.29 6.94 -7.50
CA ASN A 326 -7.00 5.76 -7.05
C ASN A 326 -6.16 4.51 -7.37
N ILE A 327 -6.09 3.55 -6.46
CA ILE A 327 -5.65 2.19 -6.72
C ILE A 327 -6.87 1.30 -6.51
N TYR A 328 -7.31 0.66 -7.59
CA TYR A 328 -8.43 -0.26 -7.56
C TYR A 328 -7.95 -1.67 -7.22
N GLY A 329 -8.70 -2.40 -6.40
CA GLY A 329 -8.33 -3.76 -5.99
C GLY A 329 -7.40 -3.80 -4.79
N THR A 330 -6.98 -5.02 -4.43
CA THR A 330 -6.27 -5.26 -3.18
C THR A 330 -4.80 -4.87 -3.27
N VAL A 331 -4.38 -3.90 -2.46
CA VAL A 331 -2.95 -3.60 -2.27
C VAL A 331 -2.37 -4.59 -1.27
N THR A 332 -1.42 -5.42 -1.70
CA THR A 332 -0.80 -6.44 -0.83
C THR A 332 0.57 -6.02 -0.32
N ILE A 333 0.76 -6.00 1.00
CA ILE A 333 2.04 -5.73 1.67
C ILE A 333 2.55 -7.01 2.36
N GLN A 334 3.66 -7.55 1.87
CA GLN A 334 4.24 -8.80 2.39
C GLN A 334 5.45 -8.57 3.31
N ASN A 335 5.72 -9.57 4.16
CA ASN A 335 6.81 -9.58 5.16
C ASN A 335 8.25 -9.53 4.61
N SER A 336 8.44 -9.51 3.28
CA SER A 336 9.77 -9.45 2.67
C SER A 336 10.45 -8.07 2.78
N ASN A 337 9.69 -7.04 3.16
CA ASN A 337 10.13 -5.66 3.24
C ASN A 337 10.46 -5.27 4.69
N TYR A 338 11.50 -4.45 4.90
CA TYR A 338 11.76 -3.92 6.25
C TYR A 338 10.59 -3.06 6.75
N MET A 339 10.18 -2.08 5.95
CA MET A 339 8.94 -1.30 6.12
C MET A 339 8.53 -0.64 4.79
N VAL A 340 7.23 -0.70 4.47
CA VAL A 340 6.62 -0.04 3.30
C VAL A 340 5.88 1.20 3.74
N PHE A 341 6.07 2.31 3.02
CA PHE A 341 5.35 3.55 3.22
C PHE A 341 4.39 3.79 2.07
N LEU A 342 3.14 4.09 2.39
CA LEU A 342 2.12 4.47 1.42
C LEU A 342 1.68 5.90 1.71
N GLY A 343 1.51 6.75 0.70
CA GLY A 343 1.09 8.13 0.95
C GLY A 343 0.25 8.75 -0.16
N ASN A 344 -0.74 9.57 0.20
CA ASN A 344 -1.55 10.32 -0.74
C ASN A 344 -2.23 9.46 -1.84
N LEU A 345 -2.79 8.31 -1.46
CA LEU A 345 -3.50 7.39 -2.36
C LEU A 345 -4.95 7.23 -1.90
N ILE A 346 -5.83 6.89 -2.84
CA ILE A 346 -7.18 6.39 -2.56
C ILE A 346 -7.17 4.90 -2.88
N MET A 347 -7.45 4.03 -1.92
CA MET A 347 -7.47 2.58 -2.12
C MET A 347 -8.92 2.11 -2.10
N HIS A 348 -9.33 1.36 -3.12
CA HIS A 348 -10.67 0.81 -3.24
C HIS A 348 -10.64 -0.71 -3.09
N GLY A 349 -11.49 -1.25 -2.23
CA GLY A 349 -11.80 -2.68 -2.27
C GLY A 349 -12.45 -3.05 -3.60
N THR A 350 -12.42 -4.33 -3.98
CA THR A 350 -13.28 -4.74 -5.10
C THR A 350 -14.72 -4.92 -4.58
N PRO A 351 -15.75 -4.67 -5.40
CA PRO A 351 -17.14 -4.90 -4.99
C PRO A 351 -17.46 -6.37 -4.66
N ALA A 352 -16.58 -7.32 -5.01
CA ALA A 352 -16.74 -8.70 -4.59
C ALA A 352 -16.49 -8.80 -3.08
N GLU A 353 -17.43 -9.43 -2.36
CA GLU A 353 -17.60 -9.41 -0.88
C GLU A 353 -16.40 -9.87 -0.02
N TRP A 354 -15.24 -10.15 -0.59
CA TRP A 354 -14.10 -10.74 0.12
C TRP A 354 -12.75 -10.08 -0.16
N TRP A 355 -12.74 -9.01 -0.96
CA TRP A 355 -11.50 -8.40 -1.45
C TRP A 355 -11.30 -7.05 -0.80
N GLN A 356 -10.34 -7.00 0.10
CA GLN A 356 -10.05 -5.82 0.89
C GLN A 356 -9.35 -4.75 0.02
N SER A 357 -9.51 -3.48 0.36
CA SER A 357 -8.71 -2.38 -0.23
C SER A 357 -7.21 -2.56 0.02
N MET A 358 -6.85 -3.24 1.11
CA MET A 358 -5.46 -3.60 1.42
C MET A 358 -5.39 -4.89 2.26
N GLU A 359 -4.43 -5.75 1.96
CA GLU A 359 -4.03 -6.88 2.81
C GLU A 359 -2.57 -6.74 3.21
N ALA A 360 -2.29 -6.65 4.51
CA ALA A 360 -0.95 -6.42 5.00
C ALA A 360 -0.51 -7.47 6.03
N THR A 361 0.54 -8.20 5.72
CA THR A 361 1.24 -9.09 6.66
C THR A 361 2.65 -8.58 7.00
N GLY A 362 3.18 -7.60 6.26
CA GLY A 362 4.46 -6.94 6.50
C GLY A 362 4.36 -5.67 7.36
N ASN A 363 5.50 -5.08 7.72
CA ASN A 363 5.52 -3.79 8.42
C ASN A 363 5.24 -2.65 7.45
N PHE A 364 4.40 -1.70 7.88
CA PHE A 364 4.10 -0.55 7.05
C PHE A 364 3.75 0.71 7.87
N ALA A 365 3.79 1.86 7.19
CA ALA A 365 3.20 3.10 7.66
C ALA A 365 2.51 3.84 6.51
N ILE A 366 1.25 4.23 6.71
CA ILE A 366 0.39 4.84 5.69
C ILE A 366 0.12 6.27 6.08
N PHE A 367 0.32 7.23 5.17
CA PHE A 367 0.25 8.65 5.46
C PHE A 367 -0.78 9.35 4.57
N GLY A 368 -1.86 9.82 5.17
CA GLY A 368 -2.80 10.65 4.46
C GLY A 368 -3.49 9.96 3.28
N CYS A 369 -3.73 8.65 3.38
CA CYS A 369 -4.50 7.88 2.39
C CYS A 369 -5.98 7.80 2.74
N ILE A 370 -6.81 7.53 1.73
CA ILE A 370 -8.24 7.25 1.88
C ILE A 370 -8.49 5.78 1.56
N PHE A 371 -9.19 5.06 2.43
CA PHE A 371 -9.73 3.73 2.17
C PHE A 371 -11.20 3.89 1.79
N ALA A 372 -11.44 3.97 0.48
CA ALA A 372 -12.71 4.34 -0.10
C ALA A 372 -13.62 3.14 -0.27
N GLY A 373 -14.91 3.36 -0.04
CA GLY A 373 -15.99 2.41 -0.31
C GLY A 373 -17.33 2.98 0.17
N ASP A 374 -18.40 2.19 0.04
CA ASP A 374 -19.77 2.67 0.25
C ASP A 374 -20.22 2.66 1.73
N GLY A 375 -19.45 2.00 2.59
CA GLY A 375 -19.76 1.77 4.00
C GLY A 375 -20.78 0.66 4.24
N THR A 376 -21.22 -0.04 3.18
CA THR A 376 -22.06 -1.24 3.29
C THR A 376 -21.20 -2.51 3.24
N THR A 377 -20.12 -2.46 2.48
CA THR A 377 -19.12 -3.51 2.37
C THR A 377 -18.05 -3.35 3.47
N GLN A 378 -17.72 -4.44 4.16
CA GLN A 378 -16.65 -4.48 5.16
C GLN A 378 -15.29 -4.78 4.49
N ASN A 379 -15.07 -4.20 3.30
CA ASN A 379 -13.91 -4.45 2.45
C ASN A 379 -12.73 -3.50 2.75
N GLY A 380 -12.72 -2.91 3.94
CA GLY A 380 -11.65 -2.03 4.37
C GLY A 380 -10.31 -2.76 4.51
N PRO A 381 -9.23 -2.03 4.84
CA PRO A 381 -7.91 -2.62 5.06
C PRO A 381 -7.96 -3.75 6.09
N THR A 382 -7.31 -4.87 5.76
CA THR A 382 -7.07 -5.99 6.66
C THR A 382 -5.60 -6.07 7.03
N VAL A 383 -5.33 -6.04 8.34
CA VAL A 383 -3.99 -6.13 8.90
C VAL A 383 -3.82 -7.46 9.60
N GLY A 384 -2.85 -8.24 9.14
CA GLY A 384 -2.45 -9.51 9.72
C GLY A 384 -1.23 -9.40 10.65
N PRO A 385 -0.54 -10.53 10.91
CA PRO A 385 0.62 -10.58 11.80
C PRO A 385 1.83 -9.79 11.29
N ALA A 386 1.89 -8.50 11.64
CA ALA A 386 3.00 -7.59 11.39
C ALA A 386 3.62 -7.09 12.70
N ARG A 387 4.90 -6.70 12.69
CA ARG A 387 5.55 -6.15 13.90
C ARG A 387 5.03 -4.75 14.23
N VAL A 388 4.80 -3.93 13.19
CA VAL A 388 4.28 -2.55 13.30
C VAL A 388 3.45 -2.22 12.06
N SER A 389 2.20 -1.79 12.27
CA SER A 389 1.28 -1.31 11.23
C SER A 389 0.77 0.07 11.61
N GLY A 390 1.27 1.12 10.97
CA GLY A 390 0.94 2.51 11.31
C GLY A 390 0.01 3.18 10.29
N PHE A 391 -0.99 3.91 10.76
CA PHE A 391 -1.82 4.80 9.96
C PHE A 391 -1.69 6.22 10.51
N TYR A 392 -1.29 7.17 9.66
CA TYR A 392 -0.95 8.54 9.99
C TYR A 392 -1.92 9.47 9.28
N ASN A 393 -2.90 9.95 10.05
CA ASN A 393 -4.00 10.78 9.56
C ASN A 393 -4.65 10.19 8.30
N CYS A 394 -5.12 8.95 8.37
CA CYS A 394 -5.83 8.31 7.26
C CYS A 394 -7.35 8.47 7.39
N TYR A 395 -8.06 8.31 6.27
CA TYR A 395 -9.51 8.38 6.22
C TYR A 395 -10.12 7.04 5.82
N PHE A 396 -11.05 6.51 6.61
CA PHE A 396 -11.62 5.18 6.43
C PHE A 396 -13.13 5.27 6.18
N LEU A 397 -13.56 4.91 4.97
CA LEU A 397 -14.98 4.78 4.61
C LEU A 397 -15.48 3.33 4.77
N GLU A 398 -14.58 2.35 4.62
CA GLU A 398 -14.87 0.91 4.72
C GLU A 398 -14.52 0.29 6.09
N GLY A 399 -14.09 1.12 7.05
CA GLY A 399 -13.60 0.67 8.35
C GLY A 399 -12.20 0.05 8.30
N LEU A 400 -11.87 -0.76 9.31
CA LEU A 400 -10.57 -1.43 9.46
C LEU A 400 -10.75 -2.79 10.14
N ALA A 401 -10.03 -3.80 9.66
CA ALA A 401 -9.94 -5.12 10.26
C ALA A 401 -8.50 -5.46 10.66
N ALA A 402 -8.33 -6.06 11.84
CA ALA A 402 -7.03 -6.46 12.38
C ALA A 402 -7.11 -7.83 13.05
N TYR A 403 -6.25 -8.75 12.61
CA TYR A 403 -6.18 -10.14 13.08
C TYR A 403 -4.76 -10.49 13.51
N ASN A 404 -4.57 -10.75 14.80
CA ASN A 404 -3.27 -11.04 15.41
C ASN A 404 -2.20 -9.98 15.05
N ALA A 405 -2.61 -8.71 15.07
CA ALA A 405 -1.82 -7.59 14.57
C ALA A 405 -1.51 -6.57 15.68
N ARG A 406 -0.41 -5.82 15.50
CA ARG A 406 -0.17 -4.56 16.22
C ARG A 406 -0.46 -3.39 15.27
N VAL A 407 -1.50 -2.62 15.58
CA VAL A 407 -1.96 -1.47 14.81
C VAL A 407 -1.74 -0.19 15.61
N GLU A 408 -1.21 0.84 14.94
CA GLU A 408 -1.01 2.18 15.50
C GLU A 408 -1.76 3.21 14.65
N ILE A 409 -2.64 3.98 15.28
CA ILE A 409 -3.38 5.08 14.67
C ILE A 409 -2.80 6.39 15.22
N TRP A 410 -2.02 7.06 14.37
CA TRP A 410 -1.43 8.38 14.59
C TRP A 410 -2.39 9.46 14.04
N GLY A 411 -3.65 9.35 14.46
CA GLY A 411 -4.77 10.18 14.05
C GLY A 411 -5.46 9.76 12.75
N GLY A 412 -6.60 10.38 12.47
CA GLY A 412 -7.42 10.12 11.29
C GLY A 412 -8.91 10.14 11.58
N ALA A 413 -9.72 9.78 10.58
CA ALA A 413 -11.16 9.72 10.72
C ALA A 413 -11.76 8.47 10.07
N PHE A 414 -12.83 7.97 10.69
CA PHE A 414 -13.68 6.90 10.19
C PHE A 414 -15.04 7.52 9.88
N LYS A 415 -15.66 7.17 8.75
CA LYS A 415 -17.02 7.59 8.40
C LYS A 415 -17.87 6.35 8.14
N LYS A 416 -19.07 6.29 8.74
CA LYS A 416 -20.04 5.17 8.68
C LYS A 416 -19.59 3.85 9.31
N LEU A 417 -18.35 3.40 9.08
CA LEU A 417 -17.79 2.16 9.60
C LEU A 417 -16.53 2.44 10.43
N GLY A 418 -16.45 1.84 11.62
CA GLY A 418 -15.29 1.91 12.50
C GLY A 418 -14.35 0.73 12.33
N ILE A 419 -13.65 0.37 13.41
CA ILE A 419 -12.84 -0.85 13.46
C ILE A 419 -13.77 -2.03 13.79
N HIS A 420 -14.18 -2.76 12.75
CA HIS A 420 -15.22 -3.80 12.85
C HIS A 420 -14.65 -5.16 13.27
N HIS A 421 -13.36 -5.41 13.04
CA HIS A 421 -12.64 -6.57 13.56
C HIS A 421 -11.32 -6.17 14.24
N LEU A 422 -11.18 -6.52 15.51
CA LEU A 422 -9.93 -6.44 16.26
C LEU A 422 -9.82 -7.72 17.10
N ASP A 423 -9.14 -8.73 16.54
CA ASP A 423 -9.03 -10.09 17.09
C ASP A 423 -7.57 -10.38 17.46
N LYS A 424 -7.31 -10.82 18.71
CA LYS A 424 -5.98 -11.12 19.26
C LYS A 424 -4.95 -10.02 18.95
N SER A 425 -5.39 -8.78 18.90
CA SER A 425 -4.63 -7.66 18.35
C SER A 425 -4.37 -6.61 19.42
N ILE A 426 -3.38 -5.76 19.16
CA ILE A 426 -3.05 -4.60 19.98
C ILE A 426 -3.28 -3.35 19.14
N LEU A 427 -4.19 -2.48 19.57
CA LEU A 427 -4.47 -1.19 18.95
C LEU A 427 -3.90 -0.05 19.80
N TRP A 428 -3.07 0.80 19.22
CA TRP A 428 -2.54 2.01 19.83
C TRP A 428 -3.15 3.23 19.16
N VAL A 429 -3.82 4.08 19.92
CA VAL A 429 -4.31 5.38 19.48
C VAL A 429 -3.35 6.43 20.01
N LEU A 430 -2.55 6.99 19.11
CA LEU A 430 -1.41 7.87 19.41
C LEU A 430 -1.65 9.33 18.98
N GLY A 431 -2.62 9.55 18.10
CA GLY A 431 -3.12 10.86 17.68
C GLY A 431 -4.65 10.94 17.81
N PRO A 432 -5.26 12.08 17.44
CA PRO A 432 -6.71 12.24 17.51
C PRO A 432 -7.43 11.41 16.45
N MET A 433 -8.26 10.47 16.90
CA MET A 433 -9.04 9.57 16.05
C MET A 433 -10.53 9.88 16.21
N VAL A 434 -11.20 10.18 15.10
CA VAL A 434 -12.63 10.50 15.08
C VAL A 434 -13.41 9.41 14.35
N MET A 435 -14.50 8.95 14.94
CA MET A 435 -15.49 8.07 14.32
C MET A 435 -16.76 8.88 14.07
N PHE A 436 -17.02 9.24 12.82
CA PHE A 436 -18.14 10.07 12.40
C PHE A 436 -19.27 9.21 11.80
N ASN A 437 -20.48 9.38 12.30
CA ASN A 437 -21.64 8.69 11.77
C ASN A 437 -22.91 9.56 11.79
N THR A 438 -23.73 9.38 10.76
CA THR A 438 -25.06 10.01 10.64
C THR A 438 -26.17 8.98 10.48
N THR A 439 -25.85 7.72 10.20
CA THR A 439 -26.82 6.70 9.77
C THR A 439 -26.87 5.44 10.62
N GLN A 440 -25.78 5.03 11.28
CA GLN A 440 -25.72 3.78 12.06
C GLN A 440 -24.80 3.89 13.29
N ALA A 441 -24.92 2.97 14.25
CA ALA A 441 -23.99 2.95 15.37
C ALA A 441 -22.56 2.64 14.87
N ILE A 442 -21.59 3.44 15.28
CA ILE A 442 -20.16 3.18 15.06
C ILE A 442 -19.53 2.91 16.42
N ASN A 443 -18.85 1.78 16.57
CA ASN A 443 -18.18 1.43 17.82
C ASN A 443 -16.87 0.68 17.54
N LEU A 444 -16.00 0.67 18.54
CA LEU A 444 -14.81 -0.17 18.60
C LEU A 444 -15.10 -1.40 19.45
N SER A 445 -15.19 -2.58 18.81
CA SER A 445 -15.63 -3.83 19.47
C SER A 445 -14.54 -4.92 19.47
N PRO A 446 -13.44 -4.76 20.23
CA PRO A 446 -12.38 -5.77 20.35
C PRO A 446 -12.90 -7.15 20.76
N ARG A 447 -12.18 -8.19 20.34
CA ARG A 447 -12.55 -9.60 20.54
C ARG A 447 -11.32 -10.42 20.94
N TYR A 448 -11.57 -11.56 21.59
CA TYR A 448 -10.60 -12.63 21.83
C TYR A 448 -9.27 -12.16 22.47
N GLY A 449 -9.35 -11.43 23.57
CA GLY A 449 -8.16 -10.98 24.31
C GLY A 449 -7.37 -9.85 23.65
N SER A 450 -8.01 -9.04 22.82
CA SER A 450 -7.37 -7.85 22.23
C SER A 450 -7.12 -6.75 23.27
N HIS A 451 -6.13 -5.89 22.98
CA HIS A 451 -5.70 -4.80 23.85
C HIS A 451 -5.83 -3.46 23.13
N ILE A 452 -6.41 -2.46 23.79
CA ILE A 452 -6.48 -1.09 23.28
C ILE A 452 -5.68 -0.18 24.20
N PHE A 453 -4.85 0.68 23.63
CA PHE A 453 -4.08 1.69 24.34
C PHE A 453 -4.37 3.08 23.75
N ILE A 454 -4.84 4.02 24.57
CA ILE A 454 -5.04 5.42 24.18
C ILE A 454 -3.97 6.26 24.88
N ALA A 455 -3.07 6.86 24.11
CA ALA A 455 -1.90 7.56 24.64
C ALA A 455 -2.22 8.96 25.18
N GLY A 456 -1.56 9.35 26.27
CA GLY A 456 -1.96 10.46 27.15
C GLY A 456 -2.06 11.84 26.55
N SER A 457 -0.95 12.41 26.09
CA SER A 457 -0.89 13.84 25.75
C SER A 457 -1.32 14.15 24.31
N LYS A 458 -1.54 13.14 23.47
CA LYS A 458 -1.81 13.32 22.04
C LYS A 458 -2.84 12.35 21.45
N GLY A 459 -3.08 11.21 22.08
CA GLY A 459 -4.05 10.24 21.61
C GLY A 459 -5.43 10.57 22.15
N SER A 460 -6.43 10.69 21.28
CA SER A 460 -7.83 10.83 21.66
C SER A 460 -8.70 9.95 20.79
N ILE A 461 -9.84 9.50 21.33
CA ILE A 461 -10.85 8.78 20.57
C ILE A 461 -12.21 9.45 20.75
N GLY A 462 -12.80 9.89 19.66
CA GLY A 462 -14.11 10.53 19.63
C GLY A 462 -15.10 9.75 18.79
N VAL A 463 -16.34 9.62 19.25
CA VAL A 463 -17.48 9.32 18.36
C VAL A 463 -18.31 10.57 18.17
N ILE A 464 -18.64 10.86 16.92
CA ILE A 464 -19.65 11.85 16.56
C ILE A 464 -20.84 11.11 15.97
N ASN A 465 -21.99 11.25 16.60
CA ASN A 465 -23.27 10.90 16.02
C ASN A 465 -24.11 12.15 15.84
N ILE A 466 -24.38 12.51 14.59
CA ILE A 466 -25.23 13.65 14.25
C ILE A 466 -26.48 13.15 13.52
N GLY A 467 -27.64 13.74 13.80
CA GLY A 467 -28.90 13.40 13.15
C GLY A 467 -29.77 12.47 13.98
N SER A 468 -30.51 11.56 13.33
CA SER A 468 -31.49 10.70 14.00
C SER A 468 -30.87 9.53 14.76
N ASN A 469 -29.61 9.21 14.50
CA ASN A 469 -28.91 8.19 15.26
C ASN A 469 -28.43 8.78 16.58
N THR A 470 -28.90 8.19 17.67
CA THR A 470 -28.56 8.64 19.01
C THR A 470 -27.48 7.79 19.66
N SER A 471 -27.01 6.70 19.02
CA SER A 471 -26.13 5.68 19.63
C SER A 471 -24.68 6.13 19.84
N GLY A 472 -24.40 6.81 20.95
CA GLY A 472 -23.10 7.36 21.35
C GLY A 472 -21.99 6.39 21.75
N ALA A 473 -22.09 5.09 21.42
CA ALA A 473 -21.19 4.08 21.95
C ALA A 473 -19.79 4.14 21.35
N VAL A 474 -18.74 4.32 22.17
CA VAL A 474 -17.36 4.46 21.69
C VAL A 474 -16.64 3.13 21.68
N ILE A 475 -16.61 2.41 22.81
CA ILE A 475 -15.88 1.14 22.96
C ILE A 475 -16.74 0.07 23.63
N TYR A 476 -16.73 -1.14 23.07
CA TYR A 476 -17.38 -2.32 23.63
C TYR A 476 -16.36 -3.43 23.90
N LEU A 477 -15.95 -3.61 25.16
CA LEU A 477 -14.96 -4.64 25.55
C LEU A 477 -15.63 -5.96 25.92
N ARG A 478 -15.17 -7.05 25.30
CA ARG A 478 -15.63 -8.44 25.53
C ARG A 478 -14.48 -9.43 25.58
N ASP A 479 -14.75 -10.70 25.86
CA ASP A 479 -13.80 -11.81 25.64
C ASP A 479 -12.39 -11.58 26.23
N PHE A 480 -12.29 -11.13 27.48
CA PHE A 480 -11.01 -10.81 28.14
C PHE A 480 -10.19 -9.68 27.49
N CYS A 481 -10.82 -8.85 26.66
CA CYS A 481 -10.16 -7.68 26.09
C CYS A 481 -9.87 -6.64 27.18
N THR A 482 -8.84 -5.83 26.94
CA THR A 482 -8.47 -4.76 27.87
C THR A 482 -8.33 -3.41 27.19
N LEU A 483 -8.71 -2.36 27.92
CA LEU A 483 -8.46 -0.97 27.57
C LEU A 483 -7.48 -0.37 28.58
N ARG A 484 -6.45 0.30 28.08
CA ARG A 484 -5.60 1.20 28.86
C ARG A 484 -5.74 2.63 28.32
N CYS A 485 -6.45 3.47 29.06
CA CYS A 485 -6.78 4.83 28.67
C CYS A 485 -5.91 5.84 29.42
N THR A 486 -5.04 6.57 28.72
CA THR A 486 -4.30 7.71 29.30
C THR A 486 -4.70 9.04 28.68
N GLY A 487 -5.17 9.02 27.43
CA GLY A 487 -5.74 10.18 26.71
C GLY A 487 -7.26 10.29 26.86
N PRO A 488 -7.89 11.32 26.28
CA PRO A 488 -9.34 11.51 26.37
C PRO A 488 -10.12 10.58 25.44
N MET A 489 -11.30 10.17 25.91
CA MET A 489 -12.35 9.50 25.13
C MET A 489 -13.66 10.27 25.26
N TYR A 490 -14.30 10.57 24.13
CA TYR A 490 -15.50 11.41 24.11
C TYR A 490 -16.57 10.94 23.11
N SER A 491 -17.81 11.36 23.33
CA SER A 491 -18.95 11.12 22.44
C SER A 491 -19.76 12.41 22.26
N ILE A 492 -20.13 12.76 21.02
CA ILE A 492 -20.87 13.98 20.68
C ILE A 492 -22.19 13.61 19.98
N GLY A 493 -23.30 14.20 20.44
CA GLY A 493 -24.62 14.13 19.80
C GLY A 493 -25.37 12.81 19.98
N GLY A 494 -24.82 11.90 20.79
CA GLY A 494 -25.43 10.62 21.10
C GLY A 494 -26.29 10.68 22.37
N SER A 495 -27.56 11.07 22.25
CA SER A 495 -28.48 11.06 23.41
C SER A 495 -28.86 9.67 23.94
N THR A 496 -28.43 8.58 23.29
CA THR A 496 -28.59 7.21 23.77
C THR A 496 -27.31 6.38 23.60
N GLY A 497 -26.90 5.59 24.58
CA GLY A 497 -25.92 4.52 24.33
C GLY A 497 -24.60 4.65 25.09
N VAL A 498 -23.90 3.51 25.14
CA VAL A 498 -22.84 3.30 26.11
C VAL A 498 -21.49 3.67 25.53
N GLY A 499 -21.01 4.88 25.85
CA GLY A 499 -19.65 5.34 25.62
C GLY A 499 -18.56 4.27 25.90
N LEU A 500 -18.55 3.64 27.07
CA LEU A 500 -17.72 2.46 27.36
C LEU A 500 -18.53 1.33 27.98
N PHE A 501 -18.58 0.20 27.29
CA PHE A 501 -19.24 -1.03 27.74
C PHE A 501 -18.22 -2.11 28.11
N LEU A 502 -18.42 -2.76 29.26
CA LEU A 502 -17.55 -3.85 29.77
C LEU A 502 -18.36 -5.14 30.01
N GLU A 503 -18.08 -6.20 29.24
CA GLU A 503 -18.56 -7.56 29.53
C GLU A 503 -17.78 -8.25 30.65
N SER A 504 -18.30 -9.38 31.13
CA SER A 504 -17.62 -10.24 32.09
C SER A 504 -16.24 -10.66 31.59
N GLY A 505 -15.21 -10.47 32.43
CA GLY A 505 -13.83 -10.82 32.11
C GLY A 505 -13.04 -9.75 31.35
N ALA A 506 -13.69 -8.72 30.79
CA ALA A 506 -13.00 -7.58 30.22
C ALA A 506 -12.43 -6.65 31.33
N GLY A 507 -11.39 -5.89 30.99
CA GLY A 507 -10.73 -4.96 31.91
C GLY A 507 -10.54 -3.57 31.32
N ALA A 508 -10.71 -2.53 32.15
CA ALA A 508 -10.33 -1.17 31.80
C ALA A 508 -9.43 -0.59 32.87
N ILE A 509 -8.34 0.03 32.45
CA ILE A 509 -7.32 0.66 33.27
C ILE A 509 -7.13 2.09 32.74
N TRP A 510 -6.97 3.06 33.63
CA TRP A 510 -6.59 4.42 33.25
C TRP A 510 -5.56 5.01 34.23
N GLY A 511 -4.84 6.05 33.83
CA GLY A 511 -4.01 6.81 34.78
C GLY A 511 -3.19 7.97 34.20
N PRO A 512 -2.57 8.81 35.06
CA PRO A 512 -2.73 8.90 36.52
C PRO A 512 -3.27 10.26 37.03
N LEU A 513 -4.13 10.25 38.06
CA LEU A 513 -4.27 11.18 39.21
C LEU A 513 -5.72 11.14 39.73
N SER A 514 -5.84 11.09 41.06
CA SER A 514 -7.07 10.88 41.85
C SER A 514 -8.12 12.02 41.79
N SER A 515 -8.15 12.77 40.68
CA SER A 515 -9.09 13.85 40.38
C SER A 515 -9.57 13.91 38.92
N ASP A 516 -8.98 13.16 37.99
CA ASP A 516 -9.07 13.47 36.54
C ASP A 516 -9.88 12.44 35.73
N ALA A 517 -10.63 11.54 36.37
CA ALA A 517 -11.47 10.60 35.62
C ALA A 517 -12.54 11.31 34.75
N ASN A 518 -13.09 12.41 35.28
CA ASN A 518 -13.98 13.30 34.55
C ASN A 518 -13.29 14.00 33.38
N THR A 519 -11.96 13.95 33.30
CA THR A 519 -11.18 14.52 32.17
C THR A 519 -10.71 13.46 31.16
N LYS A 520 -11.15 12.20 31.31
CA LYS A 520 -10.76 11.07 30.44
C LYS A 520 -11.95 10.40 29.78
N PHE A 521 -13.09 10.38 30.45
CA PHE A 521 -14.34 9.82 29.93
C PHE A 521 -15.37 10.94 29.86
N TYR A 522 -15.73 11.32 28.63
CA TYR A 522 -16.61 12.44 28.38
C TYR A 522 -17.82 11.98 27.58
N PHE A 523 -18.86 11.60 28.31
CA PHE A 523 -20.09 11.11 27.72
C PHE A 523 -21.25 12.04 28.06
N GLU A 524 -22.24 12.09 27.17
CA GLU A 524 -23.41 12.96 27.30
C GLU A 524 -24.27 12.57 28.51
N SER A 525 -24.25 11.28 28.92
CA SER A 525 -24.99 10.77 30.07
C SER A 525 -24.18 9.85 30.99
N ALA A 526 -24.56 9.86 32.27
CA ALA A 526 -24.15 8.92 33.31
C ALA A 526 -24.36 7.43 32.93
N THR A 527 -25.37 7.14 32.12
CA THR A 527 -25.70 5.80 31.62
C THR A 527 -24.74 5.29 30.55
N ASP A 528 -23.89 6.18 30.04
CA ASP A 528 -23.02 5.88 28.92
C ASP A 528 -21.75 5.11 29.37
N PHE A 529 -21.60 4.92 30.68
CA PHE A 529 -20.69 3.95 31.25
C PHE A 529 -21.50 2.78 31.83
N SER A 530 -21.41 1.60 31.20
CA SER A 530 -22.19 0.43 31.60
C SER A 530 -21.33 -0.77 31.94
N ILE A 531 -21.68 -1.39 33.06
CA ILE A 531 -20.96 -2.47 33.73
C ILE A 531 -21.90 -3.70 33.77
N GLY A 532 -21.95 -4.57 32.74
CA GLY A 532 -22.86 -5.74 32.68
C GLY A 532 -22.25 -7.09 33.16
N GLY A 533 -22.79 -7.77 34.19
CA GLY A 533 -22.29 -9.08 34.71
C GLY A 533 -21.51 -9.10 36.05
N THR A 534 -21.22 -10.31 36.58
CA THR A 534 -20.87 -10.60 38.00
C THR A 534 -19.37 -10.55 38.38
N THR A 535 -18.42 -10.52 37.44
CA THR A 535 -16.97 -10.43 37.76
C THR A 535 -16.29 -9.39 36.90
N LYS A 536 -15.81 -8.31 37.51
CA LYS A 536 -15.13 -7.20 36.81
C LYS A 536 -14.04 -6.61 37.68
N THR A 537 -12.92 -6.30 37.05
CA THR A 537 -11.79 -5.59 37.68
C THR A 537 -11.65 -4.25 37.00
N ILE A 538 -11.96 -3.20 37.75
CA ILE A 538 -11.64 -1.83 37.40
C ILE A 538 -10.51 -1.45 38.34
N ALA A 539 -9.34 -1.14 37.79
CA ALA A 539 -8.18 -0.77 38.58
C ALA A 539 -7.65 0.56 38.06
N GLU A 540 -7.68 1.58 38.91
CA GLU A 540 -6.88 2.78 38.72
C GLU A 540 -5.40 2.41 38.89
N ILE A 541 -4.52 2.90 38.00
CA ILE A 541 -3.08 2.67 38.15
C ILE A 541 -2.60 3.42 39.40
N GLY A 542 -2.47 2.71 40.53
CA GLY A 542 -1.84 3.21 41.75
C GLY A 542 -2.75 3.32 42.98
N THR A 543 -4.05 3.05 42.86
CA THR A 543 -5.02 3.16 43.98
C THR A 543 -6.08 2.06 43.87
N GLY A 544 -6.49 1.51 45.01
CA GLY A 544 -7.56 0.52 45.10
C GLY A 544 -8.97 1.13 45.01
N GLY A 545 -9.26 1.92 43.97
CA GLY A 545 -10.55 2.60 43.78
C GLY A 545 -11.56 1.81 42.95
N PHE A 546 -12.86 2.00 43.23
CA PHE A 546 -13.99 1.45 42.49
C PHE A 546 -14.80 2.57 41.81
N VAL A 547 -15.46 2.28 40.69
CA VAL A 547 -16.45 3.17 40.06
C VAL A 547 -17.78 2.98 40.76
N GLU A 548 -18.40 4.06 41.24
CA GLU A 548 -19.76 4.03 41.81
C GLU A 548 -20.78 4.45 40.74
N PRO A 549 -21.63 3.53 40.24
CA PRO A 549 -22.53 3.80 39.12
C PRO A 549 -23.64 4.83 39.42
N SER A 550 -23.91 5.14 40.69
CA SER A 550 -25.03 6.00 41.10
C SER A 550 -24.79 7.50 40.88
N ASN A 551 -23.55 7.92 40.59
CA ASN A 551 -23.18 9.35 40.46
C ASN A 551 -22.72 9.77 39.05
N GLY A 552 -23.03 8.96 38.02
CA GLY A 552 -22.66 9.21 36.64
C GLY A 552 -21.17 9.14 36.39
N ALA A 553 -20.67 7.92 36.17
CA ALA A 553 -19.28 7.61 35.80
C ALA A 553 -18.19 8.40 36.57
N LYS A 554 -18.46 8.86 37.80
CA LYS A 554 -17.46 9.49 38.66
C LYS A 554 -16.68 8.41 39.39
N VAL A 555 -15.37 8.41 39.22
CA VAL A 555 -14.46 7.59 40.03
C VAL A 555 -14.47 8.14 41.45
N VAL A 556 -14.77 7.28 42.42
CA VAL A 556 -14.78 7.65 43.84
C VAL A 556 -13.48 7.16 44.45
N ASN A 557 -12.71 8.06 45.07
CA ASN A 557 -11.54 7.67 45.85
C ASN A 557 -12.01 6.73 46.97
N SER A 558 -11.38 5.55 47.08
CA SER A 558 -11.58 4.67 48.24
C SER A 558 -11.17 5.44 49.51
N PRO A 559 -12.00 5.44 50.57
CA PRO A 559 -11.69 6.15 51.81
C PRO A 559 -10.41 5.67 52.49
#